data_AF-A0A925QJ59-F1
#
_entry.id   AF-A0A925QJ59-F1
#
_cell.length_a   1.000
_cell.length_b   1.000
_cell.length_c   1.000
_cell.angle_alpha   90.00
_cell.angle_beta   90.00
_cell.angle_gamma   90.00
#
_symmetry.space_group_name_H-M   'P 1'
#
loop_
_entity.id
_entity.type
_entity.pdbx_description
1 polymer ?
#
loop_
_entity_poly.entity_id
_entity_poly.type
_entity_poly.pdbx_seq_one_letter_code
_entity_poly.pdbx_strand_id
1 'polypeptide(L)' 'MERTTHYGTVLEALEALRKQGYSVDFNLEENSIVCDAGRFKADEFEIVNNPFLTGQIFNP' A
#
# COMPACT_ATOMS: atom_id res chain seq x y z
N MET A 1 -16.39 -11.68 19.93
CA MET A 1 -15.42 -11.81 18.84
C MET A 1 -14.68 -10.48 18.78
N GLU A 2 -13.53 -10.39 19.45
CA GLU A 2 -12.70 -9.18 19.43
C GLU A 2 -11.95 -9.11 18.11
N ARG A 3 -12.02 -7.96 17.43
CA ARG A 3 -11.21 -7.67 16.25
C ARG A 3 -10.01 -6.84 16.70
N THR A 4 -8.88 -7.50 16.92
CA THR A 4 -7.60 -6.84 17.21
C THR A 4 -7.03 -6.31 15.90
N THR A 5 -6.99 -5.00 15.74
CA THR A 5 -6.44 -4.34 14.56
C THR A 5 -4.95 -4.07 14.75
N HIS A 6 -4.09 -4.86 14.09
CA HIS A 6 -2.65 -4.62 14.02
C HIS A 6 -2.36 -3.50 13.01
N TYR A 7 -2.56 -2.25 13.44
CA TYR A 7 -2.01 -1.11 12.73
C TYR A 7 -0.55 -0.94 13.17
N GLY A 8 0.38 -1.68 12.56
CA GLY A 8 1.70 -1.12 12.34
C GLY A 8 1.47 0.25 11.70
N THR A 9 2.11 1.30 12.22
CA THR A 9 1.76 2.65 11.79
C THR A 9 1.91 2.74 10.28
N VAL A 10 1.01 3.45 9.60
CA VAL A 10 1.10 3.64 8.13
C VAL A 10 2.51 4.10 7.74
N LEU A 11 3.17 4.84 8.63
CA LEU A 11 4.57 5.24 8.54
C LEU A 11 5.56 4.06 8.47
N GLU A 12 5.49 3.09 9.39
CA GLU A 12 6.38 1.92 9.39
C GLU A 12 6.23 1.07 8.11
N ALA A 13 5.00 0.91 7.63
CA ALA A 13 4.73 0.23 6.36
C ALA A 13 5.35 0.98 5.16
N LEU A 14 5.19 2.31 5.11
CA LEU A 14 5.80 3.16 4.08
C LEU A 14 7.33 3.09 4.13
N GLU A 15 7.94 3.12 5.31
CA GLU A 15 9.39 3.00 5.46
C GLU A 15 9.92 1.65 4.99
N ALA A 16 9.21 0.55 5.28
CA ALA A 16 9.57 -0.78 4.80
C ALA A 16 9.51 -0.87 3.27
N LEU A 17 8.49 -0.27 2.65
CA LEU A 17 8.37 -0.20 1.18
C LEU A 17 9.49 0.63 0.56
N ARG A 18 9.82 1.78 1.15
CA ARG A 18 10.95 2.61 0.70
C ARG A 18 12.28 1.85 0.75
N LYS A 19 12.52 1.06 1.81
CA LYS A 19 13.71 0.19 1.93
C LYS A 19 13.77 -0.92 0.86
N GLN A 20 12.62 -1.36 0.35
CA GLN A 20 12.54 -2.34 -0.73
C GLN A 20 12.74 -1.73 -2.13
N GLY A 21 12.92 -0.40 -2.23
CA GLY A 21 13.15 0.31 -3.49
C GLY A 21 11.89 0.90 -4.12
N TYR A 22 10.74 0.85 -3.45
CA TYR A 22 9.54 1.57 -3.89
C TYR A 22 9.69 3.06 -3.56
N SER A 23 9.89 3.90 -4.58
CA SER A 23 10.17 5.33 -4.42
C SER A 23 9.12 6.26 -5.03
N VAL A 24 8.10 5.69 -5.69
CA VAL A 24 7.03 6.46 -6.31
C VAL A 24 5.85 6.48 -5.37
N ASP A 25 5.54 7.67 -4.86
CA ASP A 25 4.33 7.91 -4.10
C ASP A 25 3.16 8.15 -5.08
N PHE A 26 2.02 7.55 -4.79
CA PHE A 26 0.79 7.74 -5.56
C PHE A 26 -0.23 8.51 -4.72
N ASN A 27 -0.92 9.45 -5.34
CA ASN A 27 -2.03 10.18 -4.73
C ASN A 27 -3.35 9.83 -5.42
N LEU A 28 -4.46 10.10 -4.75
CA LEU A 28 -5.79 9.97 -5.31
C LEU A 28 -6.33 11.35 -5.67
N GLU A 29 -6.68 11.54 -6.94
CA GLU A 29 -7.37 12.73 -7.43
C GLU A 29 -8.61 12.31 -8.22
N GLU A 30 -9.78 12.68 -7.70
CA GLU A 30 -11.08 12.22 -8.22
C GLU A 30 -11.15 10.68 -8.27
N ASN A 31 -11.38 10.12 -9.46
CA ASN A 31 -11.44 8.68 -9.72
C ASN A 31 -10.16 8.17 -10.40
N SER A 32 -9.01 8.78 -10.09
CA SER A 32 -7.73 8.38 -10.68
C SER A 32 -6.60 8.39 -9.67
N ILE A 33 -5.65 7.49 -9.89
CA ILE A 33 -4.38 7.42 -9.20
C ILE A 33 -3.41 8.30 -9.98
N VAL A 34 -2.82 9.30 -9.32
CA VAL A 34 -1.88 10.24 -9.93
C VAL A 34 -0.49 10.12 -9.30
N CYS A 35 0.54 10.26 -10.12
CA CYS A 35 1.92 10.45 -9.68
C CYS A 35 2.66 11.31 -10.71
N ASP A 36 3.95 11.57 -10.47
CA ASP A 36 4.78 12.38 -11.37
C ASP A 36 4.81 11.85 -12.83
N ALA A 37 4.58 10.55 -13.02
CA ALA A 37 4.55 9.92 -14.33
C ALA A 37 3.22 10.12 -15.09
N GLY A 38 2.15 10.52 -14.41
CA GLY A 38 0.84 10.75 -15.04
C GLY A 38 -0.36 10.33 -14.20
N ARG A 39 -1.50 10.21 -14.87
CA ARG A 39 -2.79 9.83 -14.28
C ARG A 39 -3.21 8.46 -14.81
N PHE A 40 -3.54 7.57 -13.89
CA PHE A 40 -3.94 6.20 -14.15
C PHE A 40 -5.34 5.96 -13.58
N LYS A 41 -6.19 5.29 -14.34
CA LYS A 41 -7.52 4.92 -13.90
C LYS A 41 -7.51 3.59 -13.16
N ALA A 42 -8.55 3.35 -12.35
CA ALA A 42 -8.64 2.14 -11.53
C ALA A 42 -8.71 0.84 -12.37
N ASP A 43 -9.21 0.90 -13.60
CA ASP A 43 -9.27 -0.23 -14.54
C ASP A 43 -7.90 -0.59 -15.15
N GLU A 44 -6.87 0.24 -14.93
CA GLU A 44 -5.49 -0.03 -15.34
C GLU A 44 -4.71 -0.84 -14.29
N PHE A 45 -5.33 -1.20 -13.16
CA PHE A 45 -4.69 -1.93 -12.07
C PHE A 45 -5.39 -3.25 -11.72
N GLU A 46 -4.61 -4.23 -11.27
CA GLU A 46 -5.10 -5.47 -10.70
C GLU A 46 -4.79 -5.50 -9.19
N ILE A 47 -5.78 -5.85 -8.36
CA ILE A 47 -5.57 -6.04 -6.93
C ILE A 47 -4.85 -7.37 -6.72
N VAL A 48 -3.54 -7.30 -6.45
CA VAL A 48 -2.74 -8.47 -6.11
C VAL A 48 -2.70 -8.65 -4.59
N ASN A 49 -3.01 -9.86 -4.12
CA ASN A 49 -2.81 -10.22 -2.72
C ASN A 49 -1.31 -10.46 -2.48
N ASN A 50 -0.67 -9.67 -1.61
CA ASN A 50 0.74 -9.87 -1.26
C ASN A 50 0.86 -10.73 0.02
N PRO A 51 1.23 -12.03 -0.10
CA PRO A 51 1.33 -12.93 1.05
C PRO A 51 2.41 -12.52 2.08
N PHE A 52 3.39 -11.71 1.67
CA PHE A 52 4.47 -11.25 2.55
C PHE A 52 4.06 -10.05 3.43
N LEU A 53 3.14 -9.21 2.95
CA LEU A 53 2.56 -8.12 3.75
C LEU A 53 1.45 -8.63 4.68
N THR A 54 0.77 -9.73 4.30
CA THR A 54 -0.20 -10.39 5.18
C THR A 54 0.44 -11.17 6.33
N GLY A 55 1.77 -11.40 6.33
CA GLY A 55 2.47 -12.13 7.38
C GLY A 55 3.37 -11.28 8.30
N GLN A 56 3.84 -10.11 7.85
CA GLN A 56 4.62 -9.20 8.72
C GLN A 56 3.75 -8.14 9.41
N ILE A 57 2.57 -7.84 8.88
CA ILE A 57 1.54 -7.05 9.58
C ILE A 57 0.70 -7.94 10.52
N PHE A 58 0.80 -9.27 10.35
CA PHE A 58 0.18 -10.28 11.20
C PHE A 58 1.24 -11.20 11.82
N ASN A 59 1.89 -10.74 12.88
CA ASN A 59 2.54 -11.64 13.83
C ASN A 59 1.62 -11.72 15.08
N PRO A 60 1.31 -12.92 15.60
CA PRO A 60 0.36 -13.10 16.70
C PRO A 60 0.76 -12.42 18.01
#